data_AF-A0A4Q3KRE1-F1
#
_entry.id   AF-A0A4Q3KRE1-F1
#
_cell.length_a   1.000
_cell.length_b   1.000
_cell.length_c   1.000
_cell.angle_alpha   90.00
_cell.angle_beta   90.00
_cell.angle_gamma   90.00
#
_symmetry.space_group_name_H-M   'P 1'
#
loop_
_entity.id
_entity.type
_entity.pdbx_description
1 polymer ?
#
loop_
_entity_poly.entity_id
_entity_poly.type
_entity_poly.pdbx_seq_one_letter_code
_entity_poly.pdbx_strand_id
1 'polypeptide(L)'
;MRAIYLIAFGALVTGCATQNHVEVQRVNVPIPVECKEPVPARPAMPTEALRLGATVDDFARAAMAEIERREGYEGELLTALENCRAPMATP
;
A
#
# COMPACT_ATOMS: atom_id res chain seq x y z
N MET A 1 -27.14 -66.04 -3.30
CA MET A 1 -27.78 -64.97 -4.09
C MET A 1 -28.22 -63.77 -3.25
N ARG A 2 -29.08 -63.93 -2.22
CA ARG A 2 -29.52 -62.81 -1.35
C ARG A 2 -28.40 -61.97 -0.72
N ALA A 3 -27.35 -62.61 -0.21
CA ALA A 3 -26.21 -61.91 0.39
C ALA A 3 -25.43 -61.04 -0.62
N ILE A 4 -25.35 -61.47 -1.88
CA ILE A 4 -24.64 -60.72 -2.94
C ILE A 4 -25.43 -59.44 -3.28
N TYR A 5 -26.76 -59.52 -3.33
CA TYR A 5 -27.61 -58.33 -3.53
C TYR A 5 -27.52 -57.35 -2.37
N LEU A 6 -27.44 -57.84 -1.12
CA LEU A 6 -27.28 -56.98 0.05
C LEU A 6 -25.91 -56.28 0.08
N ILE A 7 -24.84 -56.97 -0.30
CA ILE A 7 -23.50 -56.39 -0.39
C ILE A 7 -23.42 -55.37 -1.53
N ALA A 8 -23.96 -55.70 -2.71
CA ALA A 8 -24.00 -54.80 -3.85
C ALA A 8 -24.82 -53.53 -3.55
N PHE A 9 -25.96 -53.68 -2.86
CA PHE A 9 -26.78 -52.54 -2.43
C PHE A 9 -26.04 -51.69 -1.39
N GLY A 10 -25.37 -52.29 -0.40
CA GLY A 10 -24.56 -51.58 0.57
C GLY A 10 -23.42 -50.77 -0.08
N ALA A 11 -22.73 -51.35 -1.06
CA ALA A 11 -21.64 -50.68 -1.79
C ALA A 11 -22.11 -49.49 -2.66
N LEU A 12 -23.36 -49.51 -3.13
CA LEU A 12 -23.94 -48.42 -3.91
C LEU A 12 -24.33 -47.21 -3.05
N VAL A 13 -24.63 -47.42 -1.76
CA VAL A 13 -25.14 -46.36 -0.86
C VAL A 13 -24.01 -45.62 -0.13
N THR A 14 -22.80 -46.19 -0.05
CA THR A 14 -21.65 -45.53 0.60
C THR A 14 -21.14 -44.28 -0.16
N GLY A 15 -21.48 -44.13 -1.45
CA GLY A 15 -21.07 -42.98 -2.25
C GLY A 15 -21.65 -41.63 -1.79
N CYS A 16 -22.81 -41.62 -1.12
CA CYS A 16 -23.38 -40.39 -0.54
C CYS A 16 -22.70 -39.98 0.77
N ALA A 17 -22.15 -40.93 1.54
CA ALA A 17 -21.49 -40.64 2.82
C ALA A 17 -20.08 -40.05 2.63
N THR A 18 -19.51 -40.15 1.42
CA THR A 18 -18.19 -39.59 1.06
C THR A 18 -18.29 -38.21 0.40
N GLN A 19 -19.46 -37.56 0.42
CA GLN A 19 -19.58 -36.20 -0.09
C GLN A 19 -18.82 -35.23 0.84
N ASN A 20 -17.68 -34.73 0.35
CA ASN A 20 -16.91 -33.69 1.05
C ASN A 20 -17.78 -32.44 1.19
N HIS A 21 -18.12 -32.08 2.43
CA HIS A 21 -18.81 -30.83 2.74
C HIS A 21 -17.81 -29.67 2.56
N VAL A 22 -18.03 -28.84 1.54
CA VAL A 22 -17.24 -27.62 1.32
C VAL A 22 -17.97 -26.47 1.99
N GLU A 23 -17.43 -26.00 3.12
CA GLU A 23 -17.95 -24.82 3.80
C GLU A 23 -17.46 -23.56 3.07
N VAL A 24 -18.36 -22.87 2.38
CA VAL A 24 -18.02 -21.65 1.65
C VAL A 24 -17.86 -20.50 2.65
N GLN A 25 -16.62 -20.21 3.03
CA GLN A 25 -16.32 -19.15 3.97
C GLN A 25 -16.19 -17.80 3.23
N ARG A 26 -16.89 -16.77 3.70
CA ARG A 26 -16.75 -15.41 3.18
C ARG A 26 -15.49 -14.79 3.77
N VAL A 27 -14.51 -14.49 2.92
CA VAL A 27 -13.26 -13.82 3.30
C VAL A 27 -13.29 -12.38 2.79
N ASN A 28 -13.09 -11.42 3.69
CA ASN A 28 -12.93 -10.01 3.32
C ASN A 28 -11.46 -9.77 2.97
N VAL A 29 -11.16 -9.75 1.67
CA VAL A 29 -9.81 -9.43 1.19
C VAL A 29 -9.73 -7.91 1.01
N PRO A 30 -8.79 -7.21 1.68
CA PRO A 30 -8.60 -5.79 1.46
C PRO A 30 -8.16 -5.55 0.01
N ILE A 31 -8.87 -4.66 -0.69
CA ILE A 31 -8.54 -4.27 -2.06
C ILE A 31 -7.66 -3.02 -1.99
N PRO A 32 -6.47 -3.01 -2.61
CA PRO A 32 -5.64 -1.82 -2.69
C PRO A 32 -6.42 -0.69 -3.38
N VAL A 33 -6.49 0.46 -2.71
CA VAL A 33 -7.07 1.69 -3.24
C VAL A 33 -5.96 2.70 -3.51
N GLU A 34 -6.26 3.72 -4.32
CA GLU A 34 -5.34 4.84 -4.52
C GLU A 34 -5.00 5.53 -3.20
N CYS A 35 -3.72 5.88 -3.03
CA CYS A 35 -3.27 6.65 -1.87
C CYS A 35 -3.88 8.05 -1.87
N LYS A 36 -4.35 8.50 -0.71
CA LYS A 36 -4.97 9.83 -0.53
C LYS A 36 -4.05 10.84 0.15
N GLU A 37 -2.79 10.50 0.33
CA GLU A 37 -1.82 11.42 0.93
C GLU A 37 -1.62 12.64 0.01
N PRO A 38 -1.77 13.87 0.53
CA PRO A 38 -1.54 15.07 -0.25
C PRO A 38 -0.05 15.27 -0.54
N VAL A 39 0.25 15.93 -1.65
CA VAL A 39 1.62 16.39 -1.92
C VAL A 39 1.92 17.58 -1.00
N PRO A 40 2.99 17.54 -0.18
CA PRO A 40 3.39 18.67 0.64
C PRO A 40 3.59 19.95 -0.18
N ALA A 41 3.27 21.09 0.40
CA ALA A 41 3.41 22.36 -0.30
C ALA A 41 4.89 22.74 -0.43
N ARG A 42 5.36 22.96 -1.66
CA ARG A 42 6.74 23.42 -1.88
C ARG A 42 6.95 24.76 -1.18
N PRO A 43 7.95 24.88 -0.28
CA PRO A 43 8.24 26.15 0.35
C PRO A 43 8.83 27.12 -0.68
N ALA A 44 8.62 28.42 -0.50
CA ALA A 44 9.30 29.44 -1.31
C ALA A 44 10.82 29.23 -1.18
N MET A 45 11.58 29.26 -2.27
CA MET A 45 13.03 28.98 -2.18
C MET A 45 13.84 30.29 -2.12
N PRO A 46 14.89 30.40 -1.28
CA PRO A 46 15.62 31.65 -1.13
C PRO A 46 16.26 32.16 -2.43
N THR A 47 16.71 31.26 -3.32
CA THR A 47 17.32 31.68 -4.58
C THR A 47 16.30 32.28 -5.57
N GLU A 48 15.03 31.91 -5.47
CA GLU A 48 13.95 32.43 -6.32
C GLU A 48 13.68 33.93 -6.06
N ALA A 49 14.04 34.43 -4.88
CA ALA A 49 13.86 35.84 -4.50
C ALA A 49 15.08 36.72 -4.81
N LEU A 50 16.15 36.17 -5.39
CA LEU A 50 17.35 36.94 -5.70
C LEU A 50 17.10 37.93 -6.85
N ARG A 51 17.49 39.18 -6.63
CA ARG A 51 17.51 40.23 -7.65
C ARG A 51 18.59 39.96 -8.70
N LEU A 52 18.33 40.40 -9.93
CA LEU A 52 19.35 40.42 -10.99
C LEU A 52 20.57 41.23 -10.55
N GLY A 53 21.77 40.71 -10.80
CA GLY A 53 23.02 41.33 -10.36
C GLY A 53 23.34 41.13 -8.87
N ALA A 54 22.70 40.17 -8.19
CA ALA A 54 23.15 39.74 -6.86
C ALA A 54 24.63 39.32 -6.89
N THR A 55 25.35 39.61 -5.80
CA THR A 55 26.76 39.21 -5.68
C THR A 55 26.87 37.70 -5.50
N VAL A 56 28.08 37.16 -5.69
CA VAL A 56 28.36 35.74 -5.41
C VAL A 56 28.08 35.42 -3.94
N ASP A 57 28.40 36.33 -3.02
CA ASP A 57 28.16 36.12 -1.58
C ASP A 57 26.66 36.11 -1.23
N ASP A 58 25.87 36.98 -1.88
CA ASP A 58 24.40 36.98 -1.75
C ASP A 58 23.81 35.66 -2.26
N PHE A 59 24.29 35.19 -3.42
CA PHE A 59 23.87 33.91 -3.99
C PHE A 59 24.26 32.74 -3.09
N ALA A 60 25.51 32.68 -2.62
CA ALA A 60 26.01 31.59 -1.78
C ALA A 60 25.21 31.48 -0.48
N ARG A 61 24.89 32.62 0.16
CA ARG A 61 24.04 32.66 1.35
C ARG A 61 22.64 32.11 1.09
N ALA A 62 22.01 32.56 0.00
CA ALA A 62 20.67 32.08 -0.37
C ALA A 62 20.67 30.59 -0.71
N ALA A 63 21.68 30.12 -1.45
CA ALA A 63 21.81 28.71 -1.84
C ALA A 63 22.03 27.80 -0.62
N MET A 64 22.88 28.18 0.35
CA MET A 64 23.05 27.42 1.59
C MET A 64 21.75 27.32 2.38
N ALA A 65 21.01 28.43 2.52
CA ALA A 65 19.69 28.40 3.16
C ALA A 65 18.66 27.56 2.38
N GLU A 66 18.80 27.47 1.07
CA GLU A 66 17.94 26.65 0.22
C GLU A 66 18.22 25.16 0.38
N ILE A 67 19.48 24.76 0.55
CA ILE A 67 19.86 23.35 0.75
C ILE A 67 19.13 22.80 1.98
N GLU A 68 19.23 23.47 3.12
CA GLU A 68 18.53 23.09 4.35
C GLU A 68 17.00 23.02 4.17
N ARG A 69 16.44 23.97 3.40
CA ARG A 69 15.01 24.00 3.10
C ARG A 69 14.57 22.84 2.21
N ARG A 70 15.42 22.45 1.24
CA ARG A 70 15.18 21.31 0.36
C ARG A 70 15.27 20.00 1.13
N GLU A 71 16.26 19.83 2.00
CA GLU A 71 16.38 18.65 2.85
C GLU A 71 15.15 18.48 3.75
N GLY A 72 14.65 19.57 4.34
CA GLY A 72 13.39 19.54 5.08
C GLY A 72 12.19 19.11 4.21
N TYR A 73 12.04 19.70 3.02
CA TYR A 73 10.97 19.35 2.09
C TYR A 73 11.07 17.92 1.56
N GLU A 74 12.29 17.41 1.36
CA GLU A 74 12.55 16.00 1.02
C GLU A 74 12.11 15.07 2.15
N GLY A 75 12.32 15.44 3.41
CA GLY A 75 11.79 14.72 4.56
C GLY A 75 10.26 14.66 4.59
N GLU A 76 9.58 15.77 4.28
CA GLU A 76 8.12 15.81 4.15
C GLU A 76 7.63 14.91 3.00
N LEU A 77 8.29 14.96 1.84
CA LEU A 77 7.97 14.12 0.68
C LEU A 77 8.16 12.63 0.98
N LEU A 78 9.26 12.27 1.64
CA LEU A 78 9.52 10.89 2.06
C LEU A 78 8.44 10.41 3.04
N THR A 79 8.06 11.25 4.00
CA THR A 79 6.98 10.93 4.94
C THR A 79 5.66 10.64 4.20
N ALA A 80 5.29 11.51 3.25
CA ALA A 80 4.09 11.32 2.44
C ALA A 80 4.16 10.00 1.63
N LEU A 81 5.31 9.70 1.04
CA LEU A 81 5.51 8.44 0.29
C LEU A 81 5.39 7.21 1.20
N GLU A 82 5.98 7.25 2.39
CA GLU A 82 5.92 6.12 3.32
C GLU A 82 4.51 5.90 3.86
N ASN A 83 3.74 6.95 4.10
CA ASN A 83 2.31 6.83 4.42
C ASN A 83 1.53 6.10 3.31
N CYS A 84 1.85 6.36 2.04
CA CYS A 84 1.22 5.66 0.91
C CYS A 84 1.64 4.19 0.77
N ARG A 85 2.86 3.86 1.20
CA ARG A 85 3.44 2.50 1.04
C ARG A 85 3.17 1.61 2.25
N ALA A 86 2.73 2.18 3.36
CA ALA A 86 2.41 1.43 4.56
C ALA A 86 1.39 0.32 4.25
N PRO A 87 1.59 -0.89 4.79
CA PRO A 87 0.62 -1.96 4.61
C PRO A 87 -0.72 -1.54 5.20
N MET A 88 -1.82 -1.83 4.50
CA MET A 88 -3.14 -1.68 5.07
C MET A 88 -3.22 -2.56 6.33
N ALA A 89 -3.53 -1.96 7.48
CA ALA A 89 -3.71 -2.72 8.71
C ALA A 89 -4.72 -3.85 8.45
N THR A 90 -4.30 -5.09 8.68
CA THR A 90 -5.21 -6.23 8.68
C THR A 90 -6.23 -6.02 9.81
N PRO A 91 -7.54 -6.16 9.51
CA PRO A 91 -8.60 -6.00 10.51
C PRO A 91 -8.50 -7.02 11.65
#